data_AF-A0A658NRC3-F1
#
_entry.id   AF-A0A658NRC3-F1
#
_cell.length_a   1.000
_cell.length_b   1.000
_cell.length_c   1.000
_cell.angle_alpha   90.00
_cell.angle_beta   90.00
_cell.angle_gamma   90.00
#
_symmetry.space_group_name_H-M   'P 1'
#
loop_
_entity.id
_entity.type
_entity.pdbx_description
1 polymer ?
#
loop_
_entity_poly.entity_id
_entity_poly.type
_entity_poly.pdbx_seq_one_letter_code
_entity_poly.pdbx_strand_id
1 'polypeptide(L)'
;DLEGEANDYVGKGLAGGRIIVRPPAVTGMARAEDNIIIGNVAFYGATSGEAFIRGMAGERFCVRNSGITAVVESVGDHGCEYMTGGVVAVLGRTGLNFGAGFTGGLAYVL
;
A
#
# COMPACT_ATOMS: atom_id res chain seq x y z
N ASP A 1 -6.62 3.00 -13.15
CA ASP A 1 -6.57 4.33 -12.50
C ASP A 1 -7.94 4.56 -11.88
N LEU A 2 -7.98 4.78 -10.57
CA LEU A 2 -9.20 5.05 -9.82
C LEU A 2 -9.09 6.44 -9.18
N GLU A 3 -10.03 7.29 -9.54
CA GLU A 3 -10.26 8.57 -8.88
C GLU A 3 -11.40 8.39 -7.86
N GLY A 4 -11.05 8.33 -6.57
CA GLY A 4 -11.94 7.94 -5.50
C GLY A 4 -11.23 7.16 -4.41
N GLU A 5 -11.96 6.25 -3.78
CA GLU A 5 -11.48 5.35 -2.73
C GLU A 5 -11.85 3.90 -3.06
N ALA A 6 -11.13 2.96 -2.46
CA ALA A 6 -11.39 1.53 -2.60
C ALA A 6 -11.40 0.83 -1.25
N ASN A 7 -12.22 -0.21 -1.13
CA ASN A 7 -12.29 -1.05 0.06
C ASN A 7 -11.10 -2.02 0.14
N ASP A 8 -11.19 -3.02 1.02
CA ASP A 8 -10.15 -4.01 1.27
C ASP A 8 -9.69 -4.77 0.00
N TYR A 9 -8.50 -5.35 0.09
CA TYR A 9 -7.92 -6.25 -0.90
C TYR A 9 -7.63 -5.65 -2.27
N VAL A 10 -7.45 -4.32 -2.35
CA VAL A 10 -6.96 -3.66 -3.57
C VAL A 10 -5.71 -4.39 -4.08
N GLY A 11 -5.75 -4.86 -5.33
CA GLY A 11 -4.60 -5.54 -5.94
C GLY A 11 -4.19 -6.87 -5.30
N LYS A 12 -5.09 -7.57 -4.59
CA LYS A 12 -4.84 -8.95 -4.13
C LYS A 12 -4.36 -9.83 -5.28
N GLY A 13 -3.18 -10.43 -5.11
CA GLY A 13 -2.57 -11.28 -6.13
C GLY A 13 -2.18 -10.54 -7.41
N LEU A 14 -1.89 -9.24 -7.36
CA LEU A 14 -1.43 -8.48 -8.53
C LEU A 14 -0.23 -9.18 -9.21
N ALA A 15 -0.35 -9.40 -10.52
CA ALA A 15 0.57 -10.21 -11.33
C ALA A 15 0.87 -9.53 -12.69
N GLY A 16 1.47 -8.34 -12.65
CA GLY A 16 2.06 -7.65 -13.81
C GLY A 16 1.36 -6.35 -14.23
N GLY A 17 0.30 -5.95 -13.54
CA GLY A 17 -0.44 -4.72 -13.84
C GLY A 17 0.05 -3.50 -13.06
N ARG A 18 -0.53 -2.33 -13.36
CA ARG A 18 -0.35 -1.09 -12.61
C ARG A 18 -1.68 -0.64 -11.99
N ILE A 19 -1.67 -0.38 -10.68
CA ILE A 19 -2.81 0.17 -9.95
C ILE A 19 -2.46 1.58 -9.48
N ILE A 20 -3.36 2.53 -9.71
CA ILE A 20 -3.26 3.91 -9.23
C ILE A 20 -4.57 4.22 -8.53
N VAL A 21 -4.50 4.71 -7.28
CA VAL A 21 -5.64 5.20 -6.52
C VAL A 21 -5.31 6.60 -6.01
N ARG A 22 -6.18 7.55 -6.31
CA ARG A 22 -6.04 8.95 -5.90
C ARG A 22 -7.40 9.54 -5.57
N PRO A 23 -7.48 10.47 -4.59
CA PRO A 23 -8.72 11.17 -4.33
C PRO A 23 -9.15 12.00 -5.54
N PRO A 24 -10.45 12.35 -5.64
CA PRO A 24 -10.96 13.28 -6.64
C PRO A 24 -10.20 14.59 -6.68
N ALA A 25 -10.05 15.19 -7.86
CA ALA A 25 -9.38 16.48 -8.04
C ALA A 25 -10.04 17.59 -7.21
N VAL A 26 -11.37 17.54 -7.09
CA VAL A 26 -12.16 18.42 -6.21
C VAL A 26 -12.58 17.60 -4.99
N THR A 27 -11.75 17.66 -3.95
CA THR A 27 -12.02 17.02 -2.66
C THR A 27 -11.99 18.06 -1.55
N GLY A 28 -12.85 17.90 -0.55
CA GLY A 28 -12.79 18.68 0.70
C GLY A 28 -11.73 18.18 1.68
N MET A 29 -10.99 17.13 1.32
CA MET A 29 -9.90 16.58 2.13
C MET A 29 -8.74 17.58 2.23
N ALA A 30 -8.32 17.87 3.45
CA ALA A 30 -7.19 18.78 3.69
C ALA A 30 -5.84 18.17 3.29
N ARG A 31 -5.62 16.89 3.61
CA ARG A 31 -4.34 16.18 3.42
C ARG A 31 -4.61 14.74 3.02
N ALA A 32 -4.05 14.27 1.91
CA ALA A 32 -4.31 12.92 1.43
C ALA A 32 -3.64 11.88 2.34
N GLU A 33 -2.48 12.22 2.89
CA GLU A 33 -1.62 11.36 3.70
C GLU A 33 -2.22 10.99 5.07
N ASP A 34 -3.23 11.75 5.52
CA ASP A 34 -3.94 11.56 6.79
C ASP A 34 -5.29 10.85 6.60
N ASN A 35 -5.65 10.45 5.36
CA ASN A 35 -6.96 9.89 5.03
C ASN A 35 -6.82 8.52 4.36
N ILE A 36 -7.57 7.54 4.84
CA ILE A 36 -7.61 6.19 4.27
C ILE A 36 -8.31 6.25 2.92
N ILE A 37 -7.62 5.85 1.85
CA ILE A 37 -8.19 5.78 0.49
C ILE A 37 -8.19 4.37 -0.09
N ILE A 38 -7.44 3.45 0.53
CA ILE A 38 -7.54 2.02 0.26
C ILE A 38 -7.68 1.25 1.58
N GLY A 39 -8.53 0.23 1.58
CA GLY A 39 -8.79 -0.60 2.76
C GLY A 39 -7.63 -1.52 3.17
N ASN A 40 -7.97 -2.49 4.01
CA ASN A 40 -7.03 -3.43 4.61
C ASN A 40 -6.52 -4.48 3.61
N VAL A 41 -5.38 -5.08 3.93
CA VAL A 41 -4.82 -6.24 3.23
C VAL A 41 -4.62 -5.99 1.73
N ALA A 42 -4.34 -4.74 1.36
CA ALA A 42 -4.02 -4.37 -0.01
C ALA A 42 -2.74 -5.08 -0.47
N PHE A 43 -2.74 -5.52 -1.73
CA PHE A 43 -1.63 -6.21 -2.40
C PHE A 43 -1.21 -7.52 -1.74
N TYR A 44 -2.16 -8.20 -1.09
CA TYR A 44 -1.94 -9.51 -0.50
C TYR A 44 -1.34 -10.49 -1.51
N GLY A 45 -0.16 -11.03 -1.20
CA GLY A 45 0.46 -12.08 -2.01
C GLY A 45 0.81 -11.67 -3.44
N ALA A 46 0.89 -10.37 -3.71
CA ALA A 46 1.19 -9.88 -5.05
C ALA A 46 2.60 -10.30 -5.51
N THR A 47 2.77 -10.61 -6.79
CA THR A 47 4.00 -11.23 -7.33
C THR A 47 4.74 -10.39 -8.35
N SER A 48 4.05 -9.46 -9.02
CA SER A 48 4.67 -8.52 -9.96
C SER A 48 3.71 -7.38 -10.27
N GLY A 49 4.24 -6.21 -10.65
CA GLY A 49 3.44 -5.03 -10.99
C GLY A 49 3.77 -3.81 -10.12
N GLU A 50 2.97 -2.77 -10.29
CA GLU A 50 3.19 -1.45 -9.68
C GLU A 50 1.93 -0.92 -9.00
N ALA A 51 2.10 -0.22 -7.88
CA ALA A 51 1.03 0.42 -7.13
C ALA A 51 1.39 1.85 -6.70
N PHE A 52 0.52 2.81 -6.97
CA PHE A 52 0.70 4.21 -6.58
C PHE A 52 -0.55 4.72 -5.88
N ILE A 53 -0.43 5.00 -4.58
CA ILE A 53 -1.55 5.31 -3.69
C ILE A 53 -1.34 6.70 -3.09
N ARG A 54 -2.13 7.68 -3.54
CA ARG A 54 -2.10 9.06 -3.02
C ARG A 54 -3.01 9.19 -1.79
N GLY A 55 -2.59 8.57 -0.70
CA GLY A 55 -3.24 8.64 0.61
C GLY A 55 -2.83 7.50 1.53
N MET A 56 -3.55 7.32 2.63
CA MET A 56 -3.29 6.25 3.60
C MET A 56 -3.90 4.92 3.15
N ALA A 57 -3.16 3.83 3.36
CA ALA A 57 -3.70 2.48 3.32
C ALA A 57 -4.07 2.00 4.72
N GLY A 58 -5.08 1.12 4.80
CA GLY A 58 -5.43 0.40 6.02
C GLY A 58 -4.32 -0.51 6.55
N GLU A 59 -4.71 -1.43 7.42
CA GLU A 59 -3.82 -2.41 8.03
C GLU A 59 -3.31 -3.44 7.02
N ARG A 60 -2.16 -4.07 7.31
CA ARG A 60 -1.58 -5.18 6.53
C ARG A 60 -1.35 -4.84 5.06
N PHE A 61 -1.02 -3.59 4.78
CA PHE A 61 -0.60 -3.15 3.45
C PHE A 61 0.59 -4.00 2.97
N CYS A 62 0.53 -4.55 1.76
CA CYS A 62 1.56 -5.41 1.17
C CYS A 62 1.91 -6.66 2.01
N VAL A 63 0.97 -7.17 2.80
CA VAL A 63 1.17 -8.45 3.50
C VAL A 63 1.47 -9.57 2.49
N ARG A 64 2.54 -10.33 2.73
CA ARG A 64 3.03 -11.37 1.81
C ARG A 64 3.37 -10.89 0.39
N ASN A 65 3.64 -9.60 0.19
CA ASN A 65 4.15 -9.12 -1.09
C ASN A 65 5.42 -9.89 -1.47
N SER A 66 5.45 -10.39 -2.69
CA SER A 66 6.52 -11.22 -3.26
C SER A 66 7.14 -10.60 -4.51
N GLY A 67 6.73 -9.41 -4.95
CA GLY A 67 7.37 -8.80 -6.12
C GLY A 67 6.77 -7.53 -6.71
N ILE A 68 5.81 -6.85 -6.06
CA ILE A 68 5.36 -5.54 -6.57
C ILE A 68 6.23 -4.40 -6.07
N THR A 69 6.27 -3.32 -6.87
CA THR A 69 6.76 -2.01 -6.45
C THR A 69 5.58 -1.12 -6.05
N ALA A 70 5.55 -0.63 -4.82
CA ALA A 70 4.44 0.17 -4.30
C ALA A 70 4.92 1.49 -3.68
N VAL A 71 4.16 2.56 -3.89
CA VAL A 71 4.30 3.85 -3.20
C VAL A 71 2.97 4.21 -2.55
N VAL A 72 3.01 4.56 -1.27
CA VAL A 72 1.84 4.95 -0.47
C VAL A 72 2.23 6.08 0.48
N GLU A 73 1.29 6.96 0.82
CA GLU A 73 1.60 8.11 1.68
C GLU A 73 1.68 7.74 3.17
N SER A 74 0.82 6.85 3.66
CA SER A 74 0.86 6.32 5.04
C SER A 74 0.28 4.91 5.07
N VAL A 75 0.61 4.10 6.08
CA VAL A 75 0.02 2.77 6.27
C VAL A 75 -0.39 2.54 7.72
N GLY A 76 -1.45 1.74 7.92
CA GLY A 76 -1.84 1.26 9.24
C GLY A 76 -0.87 0.22 9.83
N ASP A 77 -1.37 -0.52 10.82
CA ASP A 77 -0.61 -1.54 11.52
C ASP A 77 -0.22 -2.71 10.60
N HIS A 78 0.93 -3.32 10.89
CA HIS A 78 1.41 -4.56 10.25
C HIS A 78 1.68 -4.42 8.75
N GLY A 79 2.03 -3.21 8.30
CA GLY A 79 2.50 -3.00 6.92
C GLY A 79 3.71 -3.88 6.60
N CYS A 80 3.76 -4.41 5.38
CA CYS A 80 4.79 -5.31 4.86
C CYS A 80 5.01 -6.60 5.69
N GLU A 81 4.02 -7.01 6.49
CA GLU A 81 4.08 -8.27 7.23
C GLU A 81 4.29 -9.45 6.26
N TYR A 82 5.22 -10.35 6.57
CA TYR A 82 5.56 -11.51 5.74
C TYR A 82 5.99 -11.21 4.29
N MET A 83 6.41 -9.98 3.99
CA MET A 83 6.93 -9.62 2.66
C MET A 83 8.21 -10.42 2.34
N THR A 84 8.28 -11.00 1.15
CA THR A 84 9.38 -11.87 0.68
C THR A 84 10.05 -11.34 -0.60
N GLY A 85 9.47 -10.32 -1.25
CA GLY A 85 10.05 -9.65 -2.41
C GLY A 85 9.30 -8.37 -2.77
N GLY A 86 9.86 -7.60 -3.70
CA GLY A 86 9.32 -6.30 -4.13
C GLY A 86 9.96 -5.10 -3.41
N VAL A 87 9.42 -3.91 -3.69
CA VAL A 87 9.91 -2.65 -3.13
C VAL A 87 8.72 -1.81 -2.67
N VAL A 88 8.71 -1.36 -1.42
CA VAL A 88 7.64 -0.53 -0.87
C VAL A 88 8.21 0.80 -0.38
N ALA A 89 7.63 1.92 -0.77
CA ALA A 89 7.93 3.24 -0.21
C ALA A 89 6.69 3.76 0.52
N VAL A 90 6.85 4.07 1.81
CA VAL A 90 5.86 4.75 2.63
C VAL A 90 6.36 6.18 2.85
N LEU A 91 5.66 7.17 2.29
CA LEU A 91 6.09 8.58 2.30
C LEU A 91 5.73 9.32 3.61
N GLY A 92 5.29 8.58 4.62
CA GLY A 92 4.76 9.10 5.86
C GLY A 92 4.66 8.00 6.90
N ARG A 93 3.66 8.08 7.78
CA ARG A 93 3.63 7.27 9.00
C ARG A 93 3.29 5.81 8.71
N THR A 94 3.87 4.93 9.50
CA THR A 94 3.48 3.51 9.59
C THR A 94 2.82 3.24 10.94
N GLY A 95 1.92 2.25 10.98
CA GLY A 95 1.44 1.69 12.23
C GLY A 95 2.45 0.78 12.94
N LEU A 96 1.99 0.09 13.98
CA LEU A 96 2.78 -0.81 14.80
C LEU A 96 3.11 -2.11 14.06
N ASN A 97 4.23 -2.74 14.45
CA ASN A 97 4.64 -4.06 13.97
C ASN A 97 4.90 -4.12 12.44
N PHE A 98 5.34 -2.99 11.85
CA PHE A 98 5.76 -2.93 10.45
C PHE A 98 6.90 -3.91 10.16
N GLY A 99 6.78 -4.67 9.08
CA GLY A 99 7.81 -5.61 8.63
C GLY A 99 7.91 -6.88 9.48
N ALA A 100 6.91 -7.22 10.29
CA ALA A 100 6.92 -8.47 11.04
C ALA A 100 7.01 -9.68 10.09
N GLY A 101 8.03 -10.53 10.27
CA GLY A 101 8.28 -11.66 9.37
C GLY A 101 8.64 -11.27 7.93
N PHE A 102 9.02 -10.02 7.67
CA PHE A 102 9.58 -9.57 6.40
C PHE A 102 10.93 -10.26 6.19
N THR A 103 11.02 -11.16 5.21
CA THR A 103 12.23 -11.94 4.92
C THR A 103 12.91 -11.59 3.59
N GLY A 104 12.30 -10.78 2.73
CA GLY A 104 12.91 -10.37 1.46
C GLY A 104 12.21 -9.19 0.77
N GLY A 105 12.98 -8.43 -0.01
CA GLY A 105 12.55 -7.15 -0.61
C GLY A 105 13.15 -5.92 0.08
N LEU A 106 12.65 -4.73 -0.26
CA LEU A 106 13.06 -3.46 0.36
C LEU A 106 11.84 -2.64 0.78
N ALA A 107 11.93 -1.98 1.94
CA ALA A 107 10.98 -0.96 2.35
C ALA A 107 11.69 0.32 2.79
N TYR A 108 11.20 1.46 2.31
CA TYR A 108 11.63 2.80 2.71
C TYR A 108 10.47 3.50 3.43
N VAL A 109 10.77 4.13 4.56
CA VAL A 109 9.77 4.79 5.42
C VAL A 109 10.31 6.17 5.80
N LEU A 110 9.49 7.23 5.65
CA LEU A 110 9.83 8.63 6.00
C LEU A 110 9.38 9.03 7.41
#